data_AF-A0A4R6HZC6-F1
#
_entry.id   AF-A0A4R6HZC6-F1
#
_cell.length_a   1.000
_cell.length_b   1.000
_cell.length_c   1.000
_cell.angle_alpha   90.00
_cell.angle_beta   90.00
_cell.angle_gamma   90.00
#
_symmetry.space_group_name_H-M   'P 1'
#
loop_
_entity.id
_entity.type
_entity.pdbx_description
1 polymer ?
#
loop_
_entity_poly.entity_id
_entity_poly.type
_entity_poly.pdbx_seq_one_letter_code
_entity_poly.pdbx_strand_id
1 'polypeptide(L)' 'MTYLSVKQLAARYSASVPTIWRWARETDFPKPIKLTSNCTRWKLEDIEKWEAEREVA' A
#
# COMPACT_ATOMS: atom_id res chain seq x y z
N MET A 1 -3.84 -12.23 9.14
CA MET A 1 -3.05 -11.00 8.88
C MET A 1 -2.29 -11.18 7.58
N THR A 2 -2.84 -10.65 6.50
CA THR A 2 -2.24 -10.75 5.16
C THR A 2 -1.45 -9.49 4.87
N TYR A 3 -0.21 -9.65 4.42
CA TYR A 3 0.68 -8.54 4.08
C TYR A 3 0.92 -8.51 2.57
N LEU A 4 0.80 -7.33 1.98
CA LEU A 4 1.08 -7.08 0.58
C LEU A 4 2.48 -6.48 0.42
N SER A 5 3.20 -6.97 -0.59
CA SER A 5 4.41 -6.34 -1.09
C SER A 5 4.07 -5.19 -2.04
N VAL A 6 5.04 -4.30 -2.25
CA VAL A 6 4.89 -3.20 -3.23
C VAL A 6 4.58 -3.71 -4.64
N LYS A 7 5.08 -4.90 -5.02
CA LYS A 7 4.78 -5.52 -6.32
C LYS A 7 3.33 -5.96 -6.42
N GLN A 8 2.75 -6.48 -5.34
CA GLN A 8 1.34 -6.87 -5.31
C GLN A 8 0.43 -5.64 -5.34
N LEU A 9 0.78 -4.57 -4.64
CA LEU A 9 0.06 -3.30 -4.71
C LEU A 9 0.14 -2.68 -6.11
N ALA A 10 1.33 -2.66 -6.70
CA ALA A 10 1.55 -2.22 -8.07
C ALA A 10 0.66 -2.97 -9.06
N ALA A 11 0.59 -4.30 -8.95
CA ALA A 11 -0.30 -5.12 -9.77
C ALA A 11 -1.79 -4.82 -9.52
N ARG A 12 -2.21 -4.71 -8.25
CA ARG A 12 -3.62 -4.42 -7.87
C ARG A 12 -4.13 -3.12 -8.48
N TYR A 13 -3.32 -2.06 -8.46
CA TYR A 13 -3.69 -0.74 -8.98
C TYR A 13 -3.24 -0.50 -10.43
N SER A 14 -2.64 -1.50 -11.09
CA SER A 14 -1.99 -1.34 -12.40
C SER A 14 -1.07 -0.11 -12.45
N ALA A 15 -0.35 0.14 -11.35
CA ALA A 15 0.55 1.26 -11.15
C ALA A 15 2.00 0.79 -11.07
N SER A 16 2.94 1.69 -11.34
CA SER A 16 4.36 1.36 -11.19
C SER A 16 4.76 1.29 -9.71
N VAL A 17 5.73 0.44 -9.36
CA VAL A 17 6.32 0.38 -8.01
C VAL A 17 6.73 1.76 -7.46
N PRO A 18 7.42 2.64 -8.24
CA PRO A 18 7.73 3.99 -7.74
C PRO A 18 6.48 4.85 -7.51
N THR A 19 5.40 4.66 -8.26
CA THR A 19 4.12 5.33 -8.00
C THR A 19 3.57 4.95 -6.61
N ILE A 20 3.60 3.67 -6.24
CA ILE A 20 3.15 3.23 -4.91
C ILE A 20 4.02 3.83 -3.80
N TRP A 21 5.33 3.90 -4.00
CA TRP A 21 6.24 4.56 -3.05
C TRP A 21 6.00 6.05 -2.94
N ARG A 22 5.67 6.73 -4.04
CA ARG A 22 5.25 8.12 -4.03
C ARG A 22 3.95 8.28 -3.26
N TRP A 23 2.98 7.38 -3.46
CA TRP A 23 1.75 7.41 -2.70
C TRP A 23 1.97 7.25 -1.20
N ALA A 24 2.79 6.28 -0.80
CA ALA A 24 3.17 6.10 0.60
C ALA A 24 3.92 7.28 1.24
N ARG A 25 4.44 8.24 0.45
CA ARG A 25 5.15 9.44 0.93
C ARG A 25 4.29 10.71 0.87
N GLU A 26 3.47 10.87 -0.17
CA GLU A 26 2.84 12.15 -0.53
C GLU A 26 1.33 12.18 -0.32
N THR A 27 0.66 11.03 -0.16
CA THR A 27 -0.81 10.95 0.04
C THR A 27 -1.14 10.18 1.32
N ASP A 28 -2.41 10.23 1.73
CA ASP A 28 -3.05 9.36 2.75
C ASP A 28 -2.98 7.84 2.48
N PHE A 29 -2.08 7.39 1.61
CA PHE A 29 -1.90 5.96 1.38
C PHE A 29 -1.35 5.28 2.64
N PRO A 30 -1.75 4.04 2.94
CA PRO A 30 -1.33 3.34 4.15
C PRO A 30 0.18 3.29 4.32
N LYS A 31 0.63 3.54 5.56
CA LYS A 31 2.04 3.61 5.87
C LYS A 31 2.70 2.23 5.74
N PRO A 32 3.87 2.14 5.09
CA PRO A 32 4.63 0.90 5.02
C PRO A 32 5.11 0.44 6.40
N ILE A 33 4.95 -0.85 6.68
CA ILE A 33 5.47 -1.52 7.88
C ILE A 33 6.76 -2.25 7.53
N LYS A 34 7.82 -2.00 8.30
CA LYS A 34 9.08 -2.74 8.20
C LYS A 34 8.99 -4.00 9.05
N LEU A 35 8.86 -5.17 8.42
CA LEU A 35 8.89 -6.47 9.11
C LEU A 35 10.32 -6.94 9.40
N THR A 36 11.29 -6.49 8.60
CA THR A 36 12.73 -6.78 8.75
C THR A 36 13.51 -5.63 8.08
N SER A 37 14.80 -5.49 8.35
CA SER A 37 15.67 -4.43 7.78
C SER A 37 15.52 -4.22 6.26
N ASN A 38 15.21 -5.27 5.49
CA ASN A 38 15.02 -5.19 4.03
C ASN A 38 13.61 -5.56 3.54
N CYS A 39 12.63 -5.73 4.43
CA CYS A 39 11.27 -6.14 4.06
C CYS A 39 10.25 -5.10 4.50
N THR A 40 9.86 -4.26 3.54
CA THR A 40 8.72 -3.36 3.69
C THR A 40 7.45 -4.01 3.15
N ARG A 41 6.36 -3.97 3.93
CA ARG A 41 5.06 -4.53 3.59
C ARG A 41 3.94 -3.60 4.01
N TRP A 42 2.78 -3.78 3.38
CA TRP A 42 1.53 -3.11 3.73
C TRP A 42 0.57 -4.14 4.28
N LYS A 43 -0.22 -3.76 5.27
CA LYS A 43 -1.31 -4.59 5.76
C LYS A 43 -2.48 -4.52 4.77
N LEU A 44 -3.05 -5.67 4.43
CA LEU A 44 -4.22 -5.72 3.56
C LEU A 44 -5.40 -4.94 4.16
N GLU A 45 -5.63 -5.09 5.47
CA GLU A 45 -6.68 -4.38 6.22
C GLU A 45 -6.60 -2.85 6.11
N ASP A 46 -5.41 -2.26 6.11
CA ASP A 46 -5.25 -0.81 6.00
C ASP A 46 -5.49 -0.35 4.56
N ILE A 47 -5.10 -1.17 3.58
CA ILE A 47 -5.34 -0.91 2.16
C ILE A 47 -6.84 -0.95 1.86
N GLU A 48 -7.56 -1.96 2.34
CA GLU A 48 -9.00 -2.08 2.16
C GLU A 48 -9.76 -0.94 2.82
N LYS A 49 -9.35 -0.50 4.02
CA LYS A 49 -9.92 0.68 4.68
C LYS A 49 -9.72 1.94 3.86
N TRP A 50 -8.50 2.16 3.36
CA TRP A 50 -8.19 3.31 2.52
C TRP A 50 -8.97 3.28 1.19
N GLU A 51 -9.15 2.10 0.59
CA GLU A 51 -10.01 1.94 -0.58
C GLU A 51 -11.46 2.32 -0.27
N ALA A 52 -12.00 1.83 0.85
CA ALA A 52 -13.37 2.12 1.29
C ALA A 52 -13.60 3.61 1.60
N GLU A 53 -12.63 4.30 2.21
CA GLU A 53 -12.72 5.75 2.44
C GLU A 53 -12.79 6.56 1.14
N ARG A 54 -12.23 6.06 0.04
CA ARG A 54 -12.20 6.74 -1.26
C ARG A 54 -13.31 6.34 -2.22
N GLU A 55 -13.87 5.14 -2.09
CA GLU A 55 -15.00 4.68 -2.91
C GLU A 55 -16.32 5.39 -2.53
N VAL A 56 -16.43 5.91 -1.31
CA VAL A 56 -17.64 6.58 -0.80
C VAL A 56 -17.71 8.07 -1.21
N ALA A 57 -16.75 8.58 -2.00
CA ALA A 57 -16.69 9.98 -2.43
C ALA A 57 -17.15 10.22 -3.88
#